data_AF-A0A9P9SNZ3-F1
#
_entry.id   AF-A0A9P9SNZ3-F1
#
_cell.length_a   1.000
_cell.length_b   1.000
_cell.length_c   1.000
_cell.angle_alpha   90.00
_cell.angle_beta   90.00
_cell.angle_gamma   90.00
#
_symmetry.space_group_name_H-M   'P 1'
#
loop_
_entity.id
_entity.type
_entity.pdbx_description
1 polymer ?
#
loop_
_entity_poly.entity_id
_entity_poly.type
_entity_poly.pdbx_seq_one_letter_code
_entity_poly.pdbx_strand_id
1 'polypeptide(L)'
;MPQVTREQYTVGWVCALPIELAAAQQMLDEEHEDPEGCDDENLYSLGSIAGHNVVIVCLPAGRVGNNPAAAVAMQMRATFKGIRFGLMVGVGGGVPSAERDIRLGDVVVSRPHKIFGGVVQYDAGKTTPSGFERTGSLNAPPRFCLPQ
;
A
#
# COMPACT_ATOMS: atom_id res chain seq x y z
N MET A 1 6.06 -27.39 7.29
CA MET A 1 6.72 -26.09 7.09
C MET A 1 6.74 -25.36 8.43
N PRO A 2 7.71 -24.48 8.73
CA PRO A 2 7.70 -23.74 10.00
C PRO A 2 6.44 -22.86 10.08
N GLN A 3 5.70 -22.97 11.18
CA GLN A 3 4.46 -22.25 11.40
C GLN A 3 4.79 -20.85 11.94
N VAL A 4 4.59 -19.82 11.12
CA VAL A 4 4.86 -18.42 11.46
C VAL A 4 3.62 -17.82 12.13
N THR A 5 3.77 -17.25 13.33
CA THR A 5 2.62 -16.62 14.04
C THR A 5 2.31 -15.24 13.48
N ARG A 6 1.07 -14.76 13.67
CA ARG A 6 0.62 -13.46 13.14
C ARG A 6 1.45 -12.27 13.64
N GLU A 7 2.02 -12.37 14.85
CA GLU A 7 2.88 -11.34 15.46
C GLU A 7 4.24 -11.23 14.77
N GLN A 8 4.65 -12.23 14.00
CA GLN A 8 5.93 -12.25 13.32
C GLN A 8 5.88 -11.55 11.95
N TYR A 9 4.70 -11.18 11.46
CA TYR A 9 4.54 -10.40 10.24
C TYR A 9 4.78 -8.93 10.51
N THR A 10 5.69 -8.32 9.76
CA THR A 10 6.16 -6.95 10.05
C THR A 10 5.87 -5.94 8.94
N VAL A 11 5.52 -6.43 7.74
CA VAL A 11 5.23 -5.61 6.56
C VAL A 11 3.84 -5.96 6.04
N GLY A 12 2.98 -4.95 5.90
CA GLY A 12 1.73 -5.09 5.17
C GLY A 12 1.88 -4.61 3.73
N TRP A 13 1.30 -5.31 2.77
CA TRP A 13 1.26 -4.95 1.35
C TRP A 13 -0.20 -4.93 0.90
N VAL A 14 -0.70 -3.75 0.53
CA VAL A 14 -2.06 -3.55 0.02
C VAL A 14 -2.02 -3.38 -1.49
N CYS A 15 -2.77 -4.21 -2.19
CA CYS A 15 -3.00 -4.15 -3.64
C CYS A 15 -4.40 -3.60 -3.92
N ALA A 16 -4.55 -2.78 -4.97
CA ALA A 16 -5.85 -2.29 -5.41
C ALA A 16 -6.59 -3.30 -6.31
N LEU A 17 -5.84 -4.06 -7.12
CA LEU A 17 -6.38 -4.90 -8.19
C LEU A 17 -5.91 -6.37 -8.07
N PRO A 18 -6.71 -7.35 -8.53
CA PRO A 18 -6.31 -8.76 -8.51
C PRO A 18 -5.02 -9.06 -9.29
N ILE A 19 -4.74 -8.33 -10.37
CA ILE A 19 -3.50 -8.50 -11.13
C ILE A 19 -2.26 -8.04 -10.35
N GLU A 20 -2.42 -7.03 -9.49
CA GLU A 20 -1.36 -6.56 -8.59
C GLU A 20 -1.15 -7.56 -7.46
N LEU A 21 -2.23 -8.15 -6.93
CA LEU A 21 -2.14 -9.24 -5.96
C LEU A 21 -1.40 -10.44 -6.54
N ALA A 22 -1.75 -10.86 -7.75
CA ALA A 22 -1.08 -11.97 -8.41
C ALA A 22 0.42 -11.69 -8.58
N ALA A 23 0.79 -10.48 -9.01
CA ALA A 23 2.19 -10.09 -9.08
C ALA A 23 2.86 -10.10 -7.70
N ALA A 24 2.21 -9.57 -6.66
CA ALA A 24 2.76 -9.55 -5.31
C ALA A 24 2.96 -10.95 -4.72
N GLN A 25 2.04 -11.89 -4.98
CA GLN A 25 2.19 -13.31 -4.60
C GLN A 25 3.40 -13.95 -5.29
N GLN A 26 3.61 -13.67 -6.58
CA GLN A 26 4.77 -14.17 -7.33
C GLN A 26 6.12 -13.55 -6.87
N MET A 27 6.08 -12.47 -6.09
CA MET A 27 7.28 -11.87 -5.50
C MET A 27 7.71 -12.52 -4.18
N LEU A 28 6.90 -13.43 -3.62
CA LEU A 28 7.25 -14.16 -2.39
C LEU A 28 8.38 -15.15 -2.67
N ASP A 29 9.40 -15.11 -1.83
CA ASP A 29 10.47 -16.14 -1.82
C ASP A 29 9.95 -17.44 -1.21
N GLU A 30 9.11 -17.33 -0.18
CA GLU A 30 8.44 -18.45 0.48
C GLU A 30 6.98 -18.09 0.77
N GLU A 31 6.05 -19.00 0.47
CA GLU A 31 4.64 -18.89 0.84
C GLU A 31 4.41 -19.56 2.21
N HIS A 32 3.60 -18.94 3.05
CA HIS A 32 3.20 -19.48 4.36
C HIS A 32 1.72 -19.87 4.33
N GLU A 33 1.39 -20.99 4.97
CA GLU A 33 0.00 -21.35 5.25
C GLU A 33 -0.60 -20.39 6.28
N ASP A 34 -1.87 -20.03 6.11
CA ASP A 34 -2.60 -19.26 7.11
C ASP A 34 -2.85 -20.14 8.35
N PRO A 35 -2.20 -19.88 9.50
CA PRO A 35 -2.21 -20.82 10.61
C PRO A 35 -3.57 -20.90 11.30
N GLU A 36 -4.41 -19.87 11.16
CA GLU A 36 -5.67 -19.68 11.87
C GLU A 36 -6.60 -18.89 10.95
N GLY A 37 -7.88 -19.29 10.84
CA GLY A 37 -8.86 -18.50 10.09
C GLY A 37 -8.89 -17.05 10.55
N CYS A 38 -9.10 -16.11 9.64
CA CYS A 38 -9.13 -14.69 9.97
C CYS A 38 -10.44 -14.30 10.68
N ASP A 39 -10.32 -13.44 11.71
CA ASP A 39 -11.49 -12.84 12.38
C ASP A 39 -12.13 -11.71 11.55
N ASP A 40 -11.50 -11.33 10.42
CA ASP A 40 -12.02 -10.34 9.49
C ASP A 40 -12.42 -10.95 8.13
N GLU A 41 -13.07 -10.14 7.30
CA GLU A 41 -13.59 -10.56 5.99
C GLU A 41 -12.53 -10.51 4.86
N ASN A 42 -11.27 -10.20 5.17
CA ASN A 42 -10.22 -10.10 4.16
C ASN A 42 -9.56 -11.46 3.90
N LEU A 43 -9.11 -11.62 2.66
CA LEU A 43 -8.28 -12.74 2.25
C LEU A 43 -6.83 -12.29 2.22
N TYR A 44 -6.01 -12.93 3.04
CA TYR A 44 -4.58 -12.63 3.13
C TYR A 44 -3.76 -13.68 2.39
N SER A 45 -2.71 -13.23 1.72
CA SER A 45 -1.62 -14.10 1.28
C SER A 45 -0.41 -13.82 2.16
N LEU A 46 0.20 -14.88 2.67
CA LEU A 46 1.26 -14.79 3.66
C LEU A 46 2.54 -15.38 3.09
N GLY A 47 3.67 -14.78 3.42
CA GLY A 47 4.95 -15.30 2.98
C GLY A 47 6.13 -14.46 3.47
N SER A 48 7.28 -14.68 2.85
CA SER A 48 8.48 -13.88 3.09
C SER A 48 9.08 -13.32 1.79
N ILE A 49 9.71 -12.15 1.91
CA ILE A 49 10.51 -11.51 0.85
C ILE A 49 11.81 -11.02 1.48
N ALA A 50 12.95 -11.49 0.98
CA ALA A 50 14.28 -11.18 1.48
C ALA A 50 14.41 -11.34 3.01
N GLY A 51 13.77 -12.37 3.57
CA GLY A 51 13.77 -12.64 5.02
C GLY A 51 12.82 -11.77 5.85
N HIS A 52 11.98 -10.94 5.22
CA HIS A 52 10.91 -10.20 5.88
C HIS A 52 9.57 -10.92 5.72
N ASN A 53 8.86 -11.15 6.82
CA ASN A 53 7.50 -11.69 6.77
C ASN A 53 6.50 -10.63 6.32
N VAL A 54 5.81 -10.89 5.20
CA VAL A 54 4.90 -9.98 4.52
C VAL A 54 3.48 -10.53 4.54
N VAL A 55 2.51 -9.66 4.82
CA VAL A 55 1.08 -9.91 4.67
C VAL A 55 0.60 -9.14 3.45
N ILE A 56 0.05 -9.84 2.46
CA ILE A 56 -0.49 -9.25 1.24
C ILE A 56 -2.00 -9.32 1.29
N VAL A 57 -2.66 -8.22 0.96
CA VAL A 57 -4.13 -8.14 0.88
C VAL A 57 -4.54 -7.34 -0.35
N CYS A 58 -5.64 -7.74 -0.98
CA CYS A 58 -6.22 -7.02 -2.10
C CYS A 58 -7.56 -6.40 -1.72
N LEU A 59 -7.88 -5.24 -2.30
CA LEU A 59 -9.20 -4.66 -2.14
C LEU A 59 -10.29 -5.58 -2.71
N PRO A 60 -11.50 -5.59 -2.12
CA PRO A 60 -12.62 -6.35 -2.64
C PRO A 60 -12.93 -5.96 -4.09
N ALA A 61 -13.31 -6.96 -4.90
CA ALA A 61 -13.65 -6.75 -6.30
C ALA A 61 -14.72 -5.65 -6.47
N GLY A 62 -14.48 -4.72 -7.40
CA GLY A 62 -15.37 -3.59 -7.66
C GLY A 62 -15.37 -2.49 -6.59
N ARG A 63 -14.57 -2.61 -5.51
CA ARG A 63 -14.44 -1.61 -4.44
C ARG A 63 -13.04 -1.02 -4.40
N VAL A 64 -12.62 -0.37 -5.49
CA VAL A 64 -11.35 0.35 -5.55
C VAL A 64 -11.53 1.76 -4.99
N GLY A 65 -10.50 2.27 -4.29
CA GLY A 65 -10.43 3.66 -3.85
C GLY A 65 -9.89 3.80 -2.43
N ASN A 66 -9.81 5.06 -1.97
CA ASN A 66 -9.19 5.41 -0.69
C ASN A 66 -9.93 4.80 0.52
N ASN A 67 -11.27 4.77 0.50
CA ASN A 67 -12.06 4.27 1.64
C ASN A 67 -11.90 2.74 1.83
N PRO A 68 -12.09 1.90 0.79
CA PRO A 68 -11.79 0.48 0.89
C PRO A 68 -10.33 0.20 1.28
N ALA A 69 -9.37 0.93 0.71
CA ALA A 69 -7.95 0.76 1.06
C ALA A 69 -7.66 1.06 2.53
N ALA A 70 -8.24 2.14 3.07
CA ALA A 70 -8.11 2.47 4.48
C ALA A 70 -8.75 1.39 5.37
N ALA A 71 -9.93 0.88 5.02
CA ALA A 71 -10.61 -0.15 5.79
C ALA A 71 -9.80 -1.45 5.85
N VAL A 72 -9.36 -1.94 4.70
CA VAL A 72 -8.56 -3.17 4.60
C VAL A 72 -7.22 -3.00 5.32
N ALA A 73 -6.52 -1.88 5.14
CA ALA A 73 -5.26 -1.62 5.85
C ALA A 73 -5.43 -1.57 7.37
N MET A 74 -6.55 -1.02 7.86
CA MET A 74 -6.86 -0.96 9.28
C MET A 74 -7.20 -2.33 9.86
N GLN A 75 -7.97 -3.15 9.14
CA GLN A 75 -8.27 -4.53 9.52
C GLN A 75 -7.00 -5.39 9.52
N MET A 76 -6.17 -5.30 8.47
CA MET A 76 -4.87 -5.97 8.41
C MET A 76 -3.97 -5.61 9.60
N ARG A 77 -3.88 -4.32 9.96
CA ARG A 77 -3.12 -3.89 11.15
C ARG A 77 -3.75 -4.39 12.46
N ALA A 78 -5.07 -4.58 12.49
CA ALA A 78 -5.75 -5.13 13.66
C ALA A 78 -5.51 -6.64 13.80
N THR A 79 -5.46 -7.38 12.70
CA THR A 79 -5.23 -8.83 12.67
C THR A 79 -3.76 -9.17 12.90
N PHE A 80 -2.84 -8.43 12.26
CA PHE A 80 -1.39 -8.67 12.34
C PHE A 80 -0.72 -7.57 13.17
N LYS A 81 -0.70 -7.76 14.49
CA LYS A 81 -0.18 -6.77 15.45
C LYS A 81 1.33 -6.47 15.30
N GLY A 82 2.08 -7.35 14.65
CA GLY A 82 3.50 -7.17 14.38
C GLY A 82 3.83 -6.15 13.28
N ILE A 83 2.84 -5.74 12.49
CA ILE A 83 3.05 -4.83 11.35
C ILE A 83 3.65 -3.51 11.83
N ARG A 84 4.81 -3.17 11.29
CA ARG A 84 5.55 -1.93 11.58
C ARG A 84 5.24 -0.84 10.57
N PHE A 85 4.99 -1.21 9.32
CA PHE A 85 4.60 -0.31 8.24
C PHE A 85 3.82 -1.06 7.15
N GLY A 86 3.03 -0.30 6.40
CA GLY A 86 2.28 -0.80 5.25
C GLY A 86 2.75 -0.14 3.96
N LEU A 87 2.70 -0.88 2.87
CA LEU A 87 2.95 -0.43 1.51
C LEU A 87 1.65 -0.51 0.72
N MET A 88 1.31 0.56 0.00
CA MET A 88 0.31 0.51 -1.07
C MET A 88 1.09 0.38 -2.37
N VAL A 89 0.98 -0.77 -3.04
CA VAL A 89 1.73 -1.04 -4.28
C VAL A 89 0.75 -1.48 -5.35
N GLY A 90 0.86 -0.87 -6.52
CA GLY A 90 -0.03 -1.13 -7.63
C GLY A 90 0.40 -0.35 -8.87
N VAL A 91 -0.36 -0.53 -9.95
CA VAL A 91 -0.13 0.20 -11.20
C VAL A 91 -0.72 1.61 -11.11
N GLY A 92 -0.08 2.54 -11.82
CA GLY A 92 -0.53 3.92 -11.87
C GLY A 92 -0.39 4.51 -13.27
N GLY A 93 -1.16 5.56 -13.55
CA GLY A 93 -0.99 6.38 -14.75
C GLY A 93 0.12 7.41 -14.55
N GLY A 94 0.93 7.63 -15.59
CA GLY A 94 1.95 8.69 -15.61
C GLY A 94 1.50 9.90 -16.42
N VAL A 95 1.93 11.10 -16.01
CA VAL A 95 1.75 12.35 -16.77
C VAL A 95 3.15 12.90 -17.07
N PRO A 96 3.79 12.48 -18.19
CA PRO A 96 5.13 12.93 -18.53
C PRO A 96 5.16 14.43 -18.86
N SER A 97 6.30 15.07 -18.61
CA SER A 97 6.57 16.46 -18.99
C SER A 97 8.02 16.65 -19.40
N ALA A 98 8.36 17.80 -19.98
CA ALA A 98 9.75 18.12 -20.34
C ALA A 98 10.69 18.14 -19.11
N GLU A 99 10.15 18.45 -17.91
CA GLU A 99 10.89 18.46 -16.65
C GLU A 99 10.91 17.10 -15.94
N ARG A 100 9.99 16.20 -16.30
CA ARG A 100 9.83 14.88 -15.69
C ARG A 100 9.56 13.83 -16.76
N ASP A 101 10.63 13.15 -17.15
CA ASP A 101 10.61 12.04 -18.08
C ASP A 101 10.06 10.78 -17.39
N ILE A 102 8.74 10.68 -17.31
CA ILE A 102 8.02 9.51 -16.76
C ILE A 102 7.70 8.56 -17.92
N ARG A 103 8.13 7.30 -17.81
CA ARG A 103 7.98 6.29 -18.85
C ARG A 103 7.25 5.05 -18.33
N LEU A 104 6.68 4.28 -19.26
CA LEU A 104 6.12 2.98 -18.93
C LEU A 104 7.22 2.06 -18.40
N GLY A 105 6.95 1.41 -17.28
CA GLY A 105 7.91 0.56 -16.57
C GLY A 105 8.65 1.26 -15.44
N ASP A 106 8.53 2.59 -15.31
CA ASP A 106 9.11 3.30 -14.16
C ASP A 106 8.42 2.89 -12.85
N VAL A 107 9.24 2.63 -11.83
CA VAL A 107 8.77 2.45 -10.44
C VAL A 107 8.91 3.77 -9.71
N VAL A 108 7.77 4.33 -9.27
CA VAL A 108 7.73 5.60 -8.56
C VAL A 108 7.54 5.35 -7.07
N VAL A 109 8.44 5.88 -6.26
CA VAL A 109 8.35 5.85 -4.79
C VAL A 109 7.93 7.21 -4.28
N SER A 110 6.89 7.25 -3.43
CA SER A 110 6.42 8.47 -2.78
C SER A 110 7.57 9.15 -2.01
N ARG A 111 7.82 10.43 -2.32
CA ARG A 111 8.88 11.23 -1.69
C ARG A 111 8.32 12.58 -1.22
N PRO A 112 8.48 12.94 0.06
CA PRO A 112 8.12 14.27 0.54
C PRO A 112 8.83 15.38 -0.23
N HIS A 113 8.12 16.48 -0.51
CA HIS A 113 8.69 17.65 -1.19
C HIS A 113 8.00 18.93 -0.72
N LYS A 114 8.79 19.88 -0.18
CA LYS A 114 8.28 21.15 0.39
C LYS A 114 7.17 20.87 1.41
N ILE A 115 5.94 21.31 1.13
CA ILE A 115 4.77 21.14 1.99
C ILE A 115 4.02 19.81 1.76
N PHE A 116 4.47 18.98 0.81
CA PHE A 116 3.81 17.74 0.42
C PHE A 116 4.47 16.54 1.10
N GLY A 117 3.66 15.67 1.71
CA GLY A 117 4.12 14.40 2.29
C GLY A 117 4.55 13.34 1.26
N GLY A 118 4.39 13.60 -0.04
CA GLY A 118 4.78 12.70 -1.13
C GLY A 118 3.58 12.10 -1.88
N VAL A 119 2.42 11.98 -1.20
CA VAL A 119 1.12 11.71 -1.84
C VAL A 119 0.22 12.92 -1.67
N VAL A 120 -0.47 13.30 -2.75
CA VAL A 120 -1.38 14.45 -2.77
C VAL A 120 -2.74 13.98 -3.28
N GLN A 121 -3.78 14.20 -2.47
CA GLN A 121 -5.16 14.03 -2.91
C GLN A 121 -5.56 15.27 -3.71
N TYR A 122 -5.66 15.13 -5.04
CA TYR A 122 -5.87 16.26 -5.95
C TYR A 122 -7.32 16.76 -5.94
N ASP A 123 -8.26 15.90 -5.57
CA ASP A 123 -9.71 16.11 -5.53
C ASP A 123 -10.23 16.51 -4.14
N ALA A 124 -9.38 16.46 -3.11
CA ALA A 124 -9.72 16.83 -1.75
C ALA A 124 -9.52 18.33 -1.49
N GLY A 125 -10.59 19.12 -1.55
CA GLY A 125 -10.51 20.55 -1.35
C GLY A 125 -11.86 21.25 -1.28
N LYS A 126 -11.81 22.57 -1.25
CA LYS A 126 -12.96 23.45 -1.20
C LYS A 126 -13.02 24.29 -2.47
N THR A 127 -14.20 24.32 -3.09
CA THR A 127 -14.48 25.26 -4.15
C THR A 127 -14.81 26.62 -3.54
N THR A 128 -14.04 27.64 -3.90
CA THR A 128 -14.20 29.03 -3.47
C THR A 128 -14.51 29.92 -4.67
N PRO A 129 -15.00 31.17 -4.49
CA PRO A 129 -15.14 32.12 -5.59
C PRO A 129 -13.83 32.40 -6.35
N SER A 130 -12.68 32.18 -5.72
CA SER A 130 -11.34 32.32 -6.32
C SER A 130 -10.79 31.04 -6.96
N GLY A 131 -11.55 29.94 -6.94
CA GLY A 131 -11.14 28.64 -7.50
C GLY A 131 -11.09 27.51 -6.47
N PHE A 132 -10.52 26.38 -6.88
CA PHE A 132 -10.39 25.20 -6.02
C PHE A 132 -9.16 25.31 -5.11
N GLU A 133 -9.38 25.26 -3.81
CA GLU A 133 -8.34 25.26 -2.79
C GLU A 133 -8.22 23.86 -2.19
N ARG A 134 -7.08 23.20 -2.39
CA ARG A 134 -6.83 21.89 -1.78
C ARG A 134 -6.73 22.06 -0.25
N THR A 135 -7.45 21.22 0.49
CA THR A 135 -7.44 21.24 1.95
C THR A 135 -6.95 19.93 2.54
N GLY A 136 -6.14 20.01 3.59
CA GLY A 136 -5.55 18.85 4.24
C GLY A 136 -4.26 18.36 3.57
N SER A 137 -3.62 17.40 4.21
CA SER A 137 -2.37 16.79 3.76
C SER A 137 -2.23 15.39 4.35
N LEU A 138 -1.68 14.47 3.57
CA LEU A 138 -1.28 13.16 4.07
C LEU A 138 0.10 13.22 4.75
N ASN A 139 0.32 12.31 5.70
CA ASN A 139 1.62 12.17 6.36
C ASN A 139 2.71 11.76 5.37
N ALA A 140 3.95 12.12 5.69
CA ALA A 140 5.12 11.61 4.99
C ALA A 140 5.35 10.12 5.30
N PRO A 141 5.92 9.33 4.36
CA PRO A 141 6.40 7.99 4.65
C PRO A 141 7.43 7.99 5.80
N PRO A 142 7.53 6.88 6.57
CA PRO A 142 8.61 6.70 7.53
C PRO A 142 9.99 6.91 6.89
N ARG A 143 10.93 7.53 7.62
CA ARG A 143 12.25 7.90 7.07
C ARG A 143 13.02 6.71 6.49
N PHE A 144 12.86 5.52 7.06
CA PHE A 144 13.56 4.31 6.59
C PHE A 144 13.00 3.76 5.26
N CYS A 145 11.83 4.22 4.80
CA CYS A 145 11.26 3.88 3.51
C CYS A 145 11.64 4.87 2.40
N LEU A 146 12.35 5.97 2.73
CA LEU A 146 12.70 6.98 1.74
C LEU A 146 13.97 6.57 0.99
N PRO A 147 14.02 6.78 -0.34
CA PRO A 147 15.24 6.55 -1.12
C PRO A 147 16.36 7.47 -0.63
N GLN A 148 17.58 6.94 -0.57
CA GLN A 148 18.79 7.71 -0.23
C GLN A 148 19.28 8.56 -1.40
#